data_AF-A0A290QBB0-F1
#
_entry.id   AF-A0A290QBB0-F1
#
_cell.length_a   1.000
_cell.length_b   1.000
_cell.length_c   1.000
_cell.angle_alpha   90.00
_cell.angle_beta   90.00
_cell.angle_gamma   90.00
#
_symmetry.space_group_name_H-M   'P 1'
#
loop_
_entity.id
_entity.type
_entity.pdbx_description
1 polymer ?
#
loop_
_entity_poly.entity_id
_entity_poly.type
_entity_poly.pdbx_seq_one_letter_code
_entity_poly.pdbx_strand_id
1 'polypeptide(L)'
;MGASDGASAGGENAGGAVAGDFARVQSAPLSSFAADVDTEGYAKVRRYLDDGRLPPRDAVRVEEMVNYFNYRYAAPAKGEGEPFAASMEIATAPWNPAHRLVRIGVKGREAAGEGQPGGAAVTIAKDMALEVEFNPAVAQAYRLIGYENRPESTEAAGNDRGDAGEIGAGHTVTALYEIVPVDVAGGGVEAAPKEASSLREPQEELLTLKIRFTEPLVDVSRKMEIPVIDTGAAFEAASKDFKFAAAVASLGMMLRESSHTVASDYDRVISWAEAGKGEDADGKRGEFIELVKKARTLSAE
;
A
#
# COMPACT_ATOMS: atom_id res chain seq x y z
N MET A 1 -41.92 -10.03 47.65
CA MET A 1 -40.80 -10.99 47.61
C MET A 1 -40.88 -11.68 46.26
N GLY A 2 -40.26 -11.22 45.19
CA GLY A 2 -38.90 -10.69 45.04
C GLY A 2 -38.24 -11.58 43.98
N ALA A 3 -38.63 -11.39 42.72
CA ALA A 3 -38.14 -12.17 41.59
C ALA A 3 -36.69 -11.77 41.27
N SER A 4 -35.85 -12.79 41.10
CA SER A 4 -34.43 -12.70 40.79
C SER A 4 -34.22 -12.50 39.28
N ASP A 5 -33.94 -11.27 38.86
CA ASP A 5 -33.34 -10.99 37.56
C ASP A 5 -31.83 -10.83 37.74
N GLY A 6 -31.09 -11.84 37.27
CA GLY A 6 -29.64 -11.76 37.11
C GLY A 6 -29.32 -11.02 35.82
N ALA A 7 -29.04 -9.71 35.93
CA ALA A 7 -28.48 -8.92 34.84
C ALA A 7 -27.04 -9.37 34.58
N SER A 8 -26.84 -10.17 33.54
CA SER A 8 -25.54 -10.36 32.89
C SER A 8 -25.23 -9.07 32.14
N ALA A 9 -24.25 -8.31 32.65
CA ALA A 9 -23.66 -7.19 31.94
C ALA A 9 -22.92 -7.73 30.71
N GLY A 10 -23.54 -7.59 29.54
CA GLY A 10 -22.86 -7.77 28.26
C GLY A 10 -21.78 -6.70 28.14
N GLY A 11 -20.53 -7.13 28.15
CA GLY A 11 -19.40 -6.27 27.82
C GLY A 11 -19.57 -5.80 26.38
N GLU A 12 -19.82 -4.51 26.22
CA GLU A 12 -19.74 -3.82 24.93
C GLU A 12 -18.33 -3.98 24.39
N ASN A 13 -18.20 -4.83 23.38
CA ASN A 13 -16.96 -5.05 22.67
C ASN A 13 -16.66 -3.77 21.88
N ALA A 14 -15.70 -2.99 22.38
CA ALA A 14 -15.29 -1.73 21.79
C ALA A 14 -14.59 -1.96 20.45
N GLY A 15 -15.12 -1.33 19.41
CA GLY A 15 -14.33 -0.85 18.28
C GLY A 15 -14.02 -1.85 17.16
N GLY A 16 -15.05 -2.44 16.55
CA GLY A 16 -14.93 -2.99 15.20
C GLY A 16 -14.69 -1.85 14.20
N ALA A 17 -13.56 -1.88 13.51
CA ALA A 17 -13.25 -0.94 12.44
C ALA A 17 -14.31 -1.07 11.33
N VAL A 18 -14.94 0.05 10.99
CA VAL A 18 -15.83 0.14 9.84
C VAL A 18 -14.98 0.19 8.57
N ALA A 19 -15.39 -0.55 7.55
CA ALA A 19 -14.68 -0.75 6.29
C ALA A 19 -14.15 0.55 5.67
N GLY A 20 -12.86 0.58 5.33
CA GLY A 20 -12.24 1.63 4.51
C GLY A 20 -11.84 2.94 5.20
N ASP A 21 -11.93 3.03 6.53
CA ASP A 21 -11.54 4.23 7.28
C ASP A 21 -10.05 4.30 7.63
N PHE A 22 -9.57 5.51 7.90
CA PHE A 22 -8.23 5.75 8.41
C PHE A 22 -8.06 5.12 9.80
N ALA A 23 -7.02 4.28 9.96
CA ALA A 23 -6.58 3.78 11.25
C ALA A 23 -5.85 4.87 12.03
N ARG A 24 -6.22 5.08 13.30
CA ARG A 24 -5.54 6.04 14.18
C ARG A 24 -4.22 5.44 14.66
N VAL A 25 -3.12 6.15 14.44
CA VAL A 25 -1.77 5.67 14.76
C VAL A 25 -1.61 5.40 16.25
N GLN A 26 -2.23 6.21 17.11
CA GLN A 26 -2.14 6.05 18.56
C GLN A 26 -2.73 4.73 19.08
N SER A 27 -3.78 4.21 18.44
CA SER A 27 -4.41 2.95 18.84
C SER A 27 -3.93 1.75 18.02
N ALA A 28 -3.52 1.99 16.78
CA ALA A 28 -3.05 0.97 15.85
C ALA A 28 -1.83 1.52 15.08
N PRO A 29 -0.62 1.49 15.66
CA PRO A 29 0.58 2.05 15.00
C PRO A 29 1.18 1.12 13.94
N LEU A 30 0.67 -0.10 13.79
CA LEU A 30 1.23 -1.13 12.90
C LEU A 30 0.26 -1.47 11.77
N SER A 31 0.79 -1.60 10.56
CA SER A 31 0.05 -2.06 9.38
C SER A 31 0.87 -3.10 8.62
N SER A 32 0.24 -4.19 8.18
CA SER A 32 0.89 -5.20 7.35
C SER A 32 0.30 -5.21 5.93
N PHE A 33 1.10 -5.59 4.95
CA PHE A 33 0.64 -5.79 3.58
C PHE A 33 1.28 -7.04 2.96
N ALA A 34 0.57 -7.64 2.00
CA ALA A 34 0.97 -8.89 1.39
C ALA A 34 2.26 -8.72 0.59
N ALA A 35 3.15 -9.71 0.69
CA ALA A 35 4.32 -9.83 -0.18
C ALA A 35 3.95 -10.37 -1.58
N ASP A 36 2.88 -11.14 -1.65
CA ASP A 36 2.31 -11.71 -2.88
C ASP A 36 0.95 -11.07 -3.16
N VAL A 37 0.84 -10.41 -4.32
CA VAL A 37 -0.34 -9.65 -4.73
C VAL A 37 -0.73 -10.11 -6.13
N ASP A 38 -1.96 -10.59 -6.28
CA ASP A 38 -2.52 -10.94 -7.58
C ASP A 38 -2.59 -9.69 -8.47
N THR A 39 -2.54 -9.87 -9.78
CA THR A 39 -2.66 -8.80 -10.77
C THR A 39 -3.85 -9.00 -11.72
N GLU A 40 -4.65 -10.06 -11.50
CA GLU A 40 -5.85 -10.37 -12.26
C GLU A 40 -6.91 -9.25 -12.21
N GLY A 41 -7.01 -8.52 -11.11
CA GLY A 41 -7.94 -7.41 -10.94
C GLY A 41 -7.78 -6.34 -12.02
N TYR A 42 -6.55 -6.02 -12.41
CA TYR A 42 -6.31 -5.12 -13.52
C TYR A 42 -6.83 -5.67 -14.84
N ALA A 43 -6.56 -6.94 -15.14
CA ALA A 43 -7.02 -7.59 -16.36
C ALA A 43 -8.55 -7.63 -16.44
N LYS A 44 -9.23 -7.83 -15.29
CA LYS A 44 -10.69 -7.74 -15.19
C LYS A 44 -11.16 -6.32 -15.53
N VAL A 45 -10.64 -5.29 -14.87
CA VAL A 45 -11.00 -3.87 -15.12
C VAL A 45 -10.77 -3.51 -16.60
N ARG A 46 -9.61 -3.84 -17.16
CA ARG A 46 -9.29 -3.62 -18.58
C ARG A 46 -10.36 -4.21 -19.49
N ARG A 47 -10.74 -5.48 -19.28
CA ARG A 47 -11.76 -6.15 -20.09
C ARG A 47 -13.11 -5.45 -20.02
N TYR A 48 -13.56 -5.03 -18.85
CA TYR A 48 -14.82 -4.28 -18.72
C TYR A 48 -14.81 -3.00 -19.57
N LEU A 49 -13.73 -2.21 -19.45
CA LEU A 49 -13.60 -0.95 -20.16
C LEU A 49 -13.43 -1.14 -21.68
N ASP A 50 -12.77 -2.22 -22.11
CA ASP A 50 -12.68 -2.60 -23.52
C ASP A 50 -14.03 -3.07 -24.09
N ASP A 51 -14.85 -3.73 -23.28
CA ASP A 51 -16.23 -4.13 -23.61
C ASP A 51 -17.21 -2.94 -23.59
N GLY A 52 -16.75 -1.72 -23.30
CA GLY A 52 -17.59 -0.52 -23.30
C GLY A 52 -18.53 -0.42 -22.10
N ARG A 53 -18.11 -0.90 -20.92
CA ARG A 53 -18.91 -0.81 -19.68
C ARG A 53 -18.03 -0.59 -18.45
N LEU A 54 -18.58 0.03 -17.42
CA LEU A 54 -17.88 0.17 -16.15
C LEU A 54 -17.82 -1.18 -15.41
N PRO A 55 -16.71 -1.49 -14.72
CA PRO A 55 -16.63 -2.67 -13.86
C PRO A 55 -17.55 -2.52 -12.64
N PRO A 56 -18.14 -3.63 -12.13
CA PRO A 56 -18.70 -3.68 -10.80
C PRO A 56 -17.68 -3.22 -9.75
N ARG A 57 -18.12 -2.48 -8.73
CA ARG A 57 -17.22 -1.88 -7.72
C ARG A 57 -16.36 -2.90 -6.99
N ASP A 58 -16.91 -4.09 -6.74
CA ASP A 58 -16.25 -5.21 -6.07
C ASP A 58 -15.24 -5.96 -6.94
N ALA A 59 -15.31 -5.79 -8.27
CA ALA A 59 -14.34 -6.31 -9.22
C ALA A 59 -13.07 -5.45 -9.32
N VAL A 60 -13.08 -4.26 -8.72
CA VAL A 60 -11.95 -3.32 -8.75
C VAL A 60 -11.10 -3.49 -7.50
N ARG A 61 -9.91 -4.05 -7.67
CA ARG A 61 -8.92 -4.26 -6.62
C ARG A 61 -7.74 -3.33 -6.86
N VAL A 62 -7.67 -2.25 -6.08
CA VAL A 62 -6.73 -1.13 -6.33
C VAL A 62 -5.28 -1.59 -6.11
N GLU A 63 -5.06 -2.44 -5.11
CA GLU A 63 -3.79 -3.08 -4.82
C GLU A 63 -3.29 -3.93 -5.99
N GLU A 64 -4.18 -4.71 -6.63
CA GLU A 64 -3.86 -5.55 -7.78
C GLU A 64 -3.61 -4.69 -9.03
N MET A 65 -4.36 -3.60 -9.19
CA MET A 65 -4.13 -2.63 -10.27
C MET A 65 -2.76 -1.97 -10.16
N VAL A 66 -2.36 -1.52 -8.97
CA VAL A 66 -1.03 -0.91 -8.76
C VAL A 66 0.06 -1.94 -9.02
N ASN A 67 -0.07 -3.17 -8.50
CA ASN A 67 0.96 -4.21 -8.66
C ASN A 67 1.02 -4.84 -10.06
N TYR A 68 0.05 -4.60 -10.95
CA TYR A 68 0.12 -5.01 -12.35
C TYR A 68 1.26 -4.33 -13.13
N PHE A 69 1.67 -3.13 -12.71
CA PHE A 69 2.69 -2.34 -13.41
C PHE A 69 4.08 -2.53 -12.83
N ASN A 70 5.08 -2.53 -13.72
CA ASN A 70 6.48 -2.51 -13.31
C ASN A 70 6.90 -1.08 -12.95
N TYR A 71 7.39 -0.92 -11.72
CA TYR A 71 8.07 0.29 -11.27
C TYR A 71 9.57 -0.01 -11.15
N ARG A 72 10.41 0.95 -11.54
CA ARG A 72 11.86 0.76 -11.68
C ARG A 72 12.57 0.85 -10.32
N TYR A 73 12.21 -0.05 -9.42
CA TYR A 73 12.89 -0.20 -8.14
C TYR A 73 14.32 -0.71 -8.34
N ALA A 74 15.25 -0.13 -7.58
CA ALA A 74 16.61 -0.62 -7.55
C ALA A 74 16.62 -2.06 -7.00
N ALA A 75 17.37 -2.95 -7.65
CA ALA A 75 17.66 -4.26 -7.09
C ALA A 75 18.66 -4.12 -5.94
N PRO A 76 18.73 -5.10 -5.01
CA PRO A 76 19.80 -5.18 -4.01
C PRO A 76 21.18 -5.06 -4.65
N ALA A 77 22.10 -4.33 -4.00
CA ALA A 77 23.44 -4.17 -4.52
C ALA A 77 24.14 -5.53 -4.64
N LYS A 78 24.81 -5.76 -5.79
CA LYS A 78 25.51 -7.02 -6.04
C LYS A 78 26.64 -7.20 -5.03
N GLY A 79 26.59 -8.29 -4.26
CA GLY A 79 27.66 -8.67 -3.32
C GLY A 79 27.35 -8.42 -1.84
N GLU A 80 26.27 -7.70 -1.52
CA GLU A 80 25.89 -7.43 -0.11
C GLU A 80 25.16 -8.61 0.55
N GLY A 81 24.80 -9.63 -0.22
CA GLY A 81 24.11 -10.83 0.29
C GLY A 81 22.65 -10.59 0.69
N GLU A 82 22.15 -9.35 0.60
CA GLU A 82 20.78 -9.01 0.92
C GLU A 82 19.79 -9.57 -0.12
N PRO A 83 18.73 -10.26 0.30
CA PRO A 83 17.74 -10.82 -0.61
C PRO A 83 16.76 -9.78 -1.17
N PHE A 84 16.61 -8.63 -0.51
CA PHE A 84 15.61 -7.60 -0.83
C PHE A 84 16.18 -6.20 -0.77
N ALA A 85 15.64 -5.31 -1.60
CA ALA A 85 15.86 -3.88 -1.53
C ALA A 85 14.51 -3.18 -1.41
N ALA A 86 14.44 -2.20 -0.52
CA ALA A 86 13.26 -1.37 -0.38
C ALA A 86 13.51 -0.01 -1.03
N SER A 87 12.47 0.55 -1.66
CA SER A 87 12.44 1.88 -2.24
C SER A 87 11.24 2.61 -1.68
N MET A 88 11.46 3.72 -1.00
CA MET A 88 10.40 4.53 -0.42
C MET A 88 10.44 5.93 -0.99
N GLU A 89 9.25 6.47 -1.27
CA GLU A 89 9.08 7.83 -1.74
C GLU A 89 7.85 8.42 -1.07
N ILE A 90 7.96 9.67 -0.61
CA ILE A 90 6.88 10.39 0.07
C ILE A 90 6.67 11.71 -0.66
N ALA A 91 5.41 12.03 -0.96
CA ALA A 91 5.03 13.34 -1.44
C ALA A 91 3.68 13.76 -0.86
N THR A 92 3.26 14.99 -1.10
CA THR A 92 1.87 15.41 -0.89
C THR A 92 0.90 14.48 -1.63
N ALA A 93 -0.21 14.08 -1.00
CA ALA A 93 -1.21 13.26 -1.65
C ALA A 93 -1.96 14.10 -2.71
N PRO A 94 -2.06 13.63 -3.98
CA PRO A 94 -2.54 14.49 -5.05
C PRO A 94 -4.05 14.77 -5.02
N TRP A 95 -4.82 13.89 -4.36
CA TRP A 95 -6.25 14.05 -4.10
C TRP A 95 -6.57 14.74 -2.77
N ASN A 96 -5.59 14.92 -1.89
CA ASN A 96 -5.75 15.68 -0.66
C ASN A 96 -4.41 16.32 -0.26
N PRO A 97 -4.16 17.60 -0.59
CA PRO A 97 -2.87 18.24 -0.34
C PRO A 97 -2.47 18.36 1.14
N ALA A 98 -3.42 18.15 2.06
CA ALA A 98 -3.14 18.13 3.48
C ALA A 98 -2.55 16.78 3.94
N HIS A 99 -2.71 15.72 3.16
CA HIS A 99 -2.22 14.39 3.47
C HIS A 99 -0.90 14.09 2.75
N ARG A 100 -0.22 13.05 3.22
CA ARG A 100 0.98 12.50 2.57
C ARG A 100 0.64 11.18 1.90
N LEU A 101 1.15 10.99 0.69
CA LEU A 101 1.15 9.72 0.01
C LEU A 101 2.55 9.12 0.14
N VAL A 102 2.63 7.89 0.62
CA VAL A 102 3.86 7.10 0.69
C VAL A 102 3.73 5.95 -0.29
N ARG A 103 4.75 5.78 -1.14
CA ARG A 103 4.91 4.59 -1.97
C ARG A 103 6.06 3.76 -1.44
N ILE A 104 5.77 2.51 -1.12
CA ILE A 104 6.75 1.53 -0.66
C ILE A 104 6.86 0.47 -1.76
N GLY A 105 8.05 0.31 -2.32
CA GLY A 105 8.39 -0.78 -3.21
C GLY A 105 9.39 -1.72 -2.55
N VAL A 106 9.16 -3.03 -2.63
CA VAL A 106 10.15 -4.03 -2.23
C VAL A 106 10.48 -4.88 -3.44
N LYS A 107 11.76 -5.00 -3.76
CA LYS A 107 12.26 -5.77 -4.89
C LYS A 107 13.19 -6.89 -4.41
N GLY A 108 12.86 -8.11 -4.80
CA GLY A 108 13.74 -9.26 -4.64
C GLY A 108 14.97 -9.18 -5.54
N ARG A 109 16.08 -9.75 -5.11
CA ARG A 109 17.27 -9.91 -5.96
C ARG A 109 16.92 -10.68 -7.23
N GLU A 110 17.58 -10.32 -8.33
CA GLU A 110 17.48 -11.06 -9.58
C GLU A 110 18.13 -12.44 -9.44
N ALA A 111 17.66 -13.41 -10.22
CA ALA A 111 18.27 -14.74 -10.24
C ALA A 111 19.68 -14.63 -10.83
N ALA A 112 20.65 -15.32 -10.22
CA ALA A 112 22.01 -15.33 -10.71
C ALA A 112 22.14 -16.24 -11.94
N GLY A 113 21.95 -15.67 -13.14
CA GLY A 113 22.46 -16.20 -14.42
C GLY A 113 21.56 -17.19 -15.17
N GLU A 114 21.45 -16.96 -16.48
CA GLU A 114 20.99 -17.95 -17.47
C GLU A 114 21.85 -19.22 -17.37
N GLY A 115 21.23 -20.39 -17.17
CA GLY A 115 21.96 -21.66 -17.12
C GLY A 115 21.38 -22.76 -16.25
N GLN A 116 20.30 -22.53 -15.49
CA GLN A 116 19.60 -23.62 -14.81
C GLN A 116 18.68 -24.34 -15.82
N PRO A 117 18.93 -25.61 -16.19
CA PRO A 117 18.02 -26.34 -17.05
C PRO A 117 16.73 -26.64 -16.27
N GLY A 118 15.62 -26.03 -16.73
CA GLY A 118 14.29 -26.15 -16.13
C GLY A 118 13.89 -24.88 -15.39
N GLY A 119 13.02 -24.07 -15.99
CA GLY A 119 12.54 -22.76 -15.50
C GLY A 119 11.74 -22.78 -14.20
N ALA A 120 12.25 -23.40 -13.13
CA ALA A 120 11.67 -23.32 -11.80
C ALA A 120 11.98 -21.95 -11.17
N ALA A 121 10.98 -21.35 -10.54
CA ALA A 121 11.15 -20.11 -9.78
C ALA A 121 12.17 -20.32 -8.66
N VAL A 122 13.18 -19.44 -8.58
CA VAL A 122 14.16 -19.47 -7.49
C VAL A 122 13.57 -18.71 -6.31
N THR A 123 13.17 -19.43 -5.26
CA THR A 123 12.75 -18.85 -3.98
C THR A 123 13.96 -18.21 -3.30
N ILE A 124 13.90 -16.90 -3.07
CA ILE A 124 15.00 -16.14 -2.45
C ILE A 124 14.76 -15.85 -0.96
N ALA A 125 13.50 -15.92 -0.50
CA ALA A 125 13.17 -16.04 0.92
C ALA A 125 11.79 -16.69 1.13
N LYS A 126 11.62 -17.23 2.34
CA LYS A 126 10.37 -17.81 2.86
C LYS A 126 9.82 -16.93 3.98
N ASP A 127 8.57 -17.18 4.37
CA ASP A 127 7.90 -16.55 5.50
C ASP A 127 8.01 -15.01 5.51
N MET A 128 7.89 -14.38 4.35
CA MET A 128 8.12 -12.94 4.25
C MET A 128 6.94 -12.16 4.83
N ALA A 129 7.21 -11.34 5.83
CA ALA A 129 6.24 -10.44 6.43
C ALA A 129 6.70 -8.99 6.28
N LEU A 130 5.82 -8.16 5.69
CA LEU A 130 6.01 -6.73 5.51
C LEU A 130 5.11 -5.97 6.48
N GLU A 131 5.72 -5.14 7.33
CA GLU A 131 5.03 -4.36 8.34
C GLU A 131 5.53 -2.92 8.32
N VAL A 132 4.63 -1.97 8.51
CA VAL A 132 4.92 -0.55 8.63
C VAL A 132 4.54 -0.13 10.04
N GLU A 133 5.49 0.45 10.77
CA GLU A 133 5.24 1.12 12.05
C GLU A 133 5.18 2.62 11.83
N PHE A 134 4.07 3.25 12.20
CA PHE A 134 3.87 4.70 12.08
C PHE A 134 4.26 5.40 13.38
N ASN A 135 4.88 6.57 13.25
CA ASN A 135 5.26 7.36 14.40
C ASN A 135 4.07 8.23 14.88
N PRO A 136 3.51 7.99 16.09
CA PRO A 136 2.35 8.71 16.61
C PRO A 136 2.59 10.19 16.90
N ALA A 137 3.84 10.64 16.97
CA ALA A 137 4.12 12.07 17.20
C ALA A 137 3.98 12.92 15.94
N VAL A 138 4.06 12.31 14.74
CA VAL A 138 4.05 13.02 13.46
C VAL A 138 2.94 12.54 12.53
N ALA A 139 2.41 11.33 12.72
CA ALA A 139 1.26 10.79 12.01
C ALA A 139 0.06 10.61 12.96
N GLN A 140 -1.08 11.21 12.61
CA GLN A 140 -2.35 11.07 13.32
C GLN A 140 -3.06 9.77 12.92
N ALA A 141 -3.15 9.53 11.61
CA ALA A 141 -3.87 8.40 11.06
C ALA A 141 -3.28 7.98 9.71
N TYR A 142 -3.56 6.75 9.27
CA TYR A 142 -3.19 6.27 7.94
C TYR A 142 -4.26 5.36 7.35
N ARG A 143 -4.21 5.15 6.04
CA ARG A 143 -4.90 4.04 5.37
C ARG A 143 -3.98 3.38 4.36
N LEU A 144 -4.07 2.05 4.26
CA LEU A 144 -3.44 1.26 3.21
C LEU A 144 -4.40 1.21 2.01
N ILE A 145 -4.00 1.81 0.89
CA ILE A 145 -4.87 1.98 -0.29
C ILE A 145 -5.03 0.65 -1.01
N GLY A 146 -6.29 0.24 -1.21
CA GLY A 146 -6.68 -0.98 -1.94
C GLY A 146 -6.97 -2.19 -1.07
N TYR A 147 -6.61 -2.16 0.21
CA TYR A 147 -6.77 -3.31 1.11
C TYR A 147 -8.06 -3.25 1.95
N GLU A 148 -8.98 -2.35 1.62
CA GLU A 148 -10.14 -2.02 2.46
C GLU A 148 -11.19 -3.14 2.53
N ASN A 149 -11.09 -4.17 1.68
CA ASN A 149 -12.06 -5.25 1.52
C ASN A 149 -11.44 -6.65 1.60
N ARG A 150 -10.23 -6.82 2.14
CA ARG A 150 -9.80 -8.19 2.46
C ARG A 150 -10.76 -8.69 3.55
N PRO A 151 -11.59 -9.73 3.31
CA PRO A 151 -12.22 -10.41 4.43
C PRO A 151 -11.09 -10.75 5.39
N GLU A 152 -11.26 -10.49 6.69
CA GLU A 152 -10.31 -10.90 7.71
C GLU A 152 -9.83 -12.31 7.33
N SER A 153 -8.64 -12.41 6.75
CA SER A 153 -7.99 -13.70 6.71
C SER A 153 -7.88 -14.04 8.19
N THR A 154 -8.34 -15.23 8.54
CA THR A 154 -8.50 -15.72 9.92
C THR A 154 -7.15 -15.90 10.65
N GLU A 155 -6.19 -15.01 10.41
CA GLU A 155 -4.83 -14.99 10.93
C GLU A 155 -4.51 -13.71 11.73
N ALA A 156 -5.53 -12.96 12.15
CA ALA A 156 -5.35 -11.78 13.00
C ALA A 156 -6.11 -11.90 14.32
N ALA A 157 -5.74 -12.90 15.13
CA ALA A 157 -5.99 -12.90 16.57
C ALA A 157 -4.73 -13.39 17.29
N GLY A 158 -3.78 -12.47 17.51
CA GLY A 158 -2.68 -12.67 18.44
C GLY A 158 -1.68 -13.76 18.07
N ASN A 159 -0.48 -13.33 17.68
CA ASN A 159 0.75 -14.13 17.80
C ASN A 159 0.91 -15.30 16.81
N ASP A 160 0.94 -15.04 15.50
CA ASP A 160 2.01 -15.54 14.60
C ASP A 160 1.83 -14.98 13.18
N ARG A 161 2.94 -14.62 12.53
CA ARG A 161 3.13 -14.50 11.07
C ARG A 161 1.92 -14.03 10.21
N GLY A 162 1.61 -12.73 10.23
CA GLY A 162 0.74 -12.14 9.22
C GLY A 162 1.28 -12.35 7.80
N ASP A 163 0.43 -12.88 6.92
CA ASP A 163 0.56 -13.02 5.45
C ASP A 163 1.99 -13.34 4.97
N ALA A 164 2.50 -14.48 5.44
CA ALA A 164 3.84 -14.93 5.16
C ALA A 164 3.92 -15.49 3.72
N GLY A 165 4.35 -14.65 2.78
CA GLY A 165 4.49 -15.01 1.36
C GLY A 165 5.88 -15.52 0.98
N GLU A 166 5.96 -16.30 -0.11
CA GLU A 166 7.23 -16.54 -0.80
C GLU A 166 7.47 -15.44 -1.83
N ILE A 167 8.69 -14.90 -1.91
CA ILE A 167 9.09 -14.00 -2.98
C ILE A 167 10.10 -14.70 -3.89
N GLY A 168 9.76 -14.77 -5.18
CA GLY A 168 10.64 -15.24 -6.25
C GLY A 168 11.67 -14.18 -6.68
N ALA A 169 12.73 -14.64 -7.34
CA ALA A 169 13.74 -13.75 -7.89
C ALA A 169 13.16 -12.68 -8.83
N GLY A 170 13.58 -11.43 -8.66
CA GLY A 170 13.13 -10.28 -9.46
C GLY A 170 11.70 -9.79 -9.18
N HIS A 171 10.93 -10.50 -8.35
CA HIS A 171 9.57 -10.11 -7.98
C HIS A 171 9.55 -8.78 -7.23
N THR A 172 8.49 -8.01 -7.46
CA THR A 172 8.29 -6.69 -6.87
C THR A 172 6.90 -6.58 -6.28
N VAL A 173 6.81 -5.96 -5.11
CA VAL A 173 5.55 -5.57 -4.51
C VAL A 173 5.54 -4.08 -4.21
N THR A 174 4.40 -3.43 -4.42
CA THR A 174 4.17 -2.01 -4.18
C THR A 174 2.97 -1.83 -3.26
N ALA A 175 3.16 -1.06 -2.20
CA ALA A 175 2.10 -0.58 -1.32
C ALA A 175 2.02 0.95 -1.36
N LEU A 176 0.81 1.47 -1.22
CA LEU A 176 0.54 2.90 -1.11
C LEU A 176 -0.18 3.18 0.21
N TYR A 177 0.38 4.09 1.00
CA TYR A 177 -0.25 4.59 2.22
C TYR A 177 -0.61 6.06 2.06
N GLU A 178 -1.83 6.41 2.44
CA GLU A 178 -2.19 7.80 2.70
C GLU A 178 -2.11 8.06 4.20
N ILE A 179 -1.42 9.12 4.59
CA ILE A 179 -1.13 9.46 5.99
C ILE A 179 -1.65 10.87 6.26
N VAL A 180 -2.32 11.02 7.39
CA VAL A 180 -2.74 12.30 7.97
C VAL A 180 -1.68 12.74 8.97
N PRO A 181 -0.90 13.80 8.71
CA PRO A 181 0.05 14.35 9.69
C PRO A 181 -0.65 14.94 10.92
N VAL A 182 0.05 15.00 12.06
CA VAL A 182 -0.47 15.57 13.32
C VAL A 182 -0.83 17.07 13.22
N ASP A 183 -0.21 17.81 12.31
CA ASP A 183 -0.36 19.27 12.19
C ASP A 183 -1.48 19.74 11.23
N VAL A 184 -2.30 18.82 10.71
CA VAL A 184 -3.42 19.20 9.83
C VAL A 184 -4.67 19.53 10.65
N ALA A 185 -4.93 20.83 10.84
CA ALA A 185 -6.22 21.33 11.32
C ALA A 185 -7.31 21.00 10.29
N GLY A 186 -7.99 19.86 10.43
CA GLY A 186 -9.09 19.46 9.53
C GLY A 186 -9.41 17.97 9.47
N GLY A 187 -8.54 17.08 9.95
CA GLY A 187 -8.94 15.70 10.23
C GLY A 187 -9.86 15.71 11.44
N GLY A 188 -11.12 15.29 11.31
CA GLY A 188 -12.16 15.30 12.36
C GLY A 188 -11.88 14.38 13.55
N VAL A 189 -10.67 14.44 14.09
CA VAL A 189 -10.14 13.62 15.17
C VAL A 189 -9.54 14.60 16.18
N GLU A 190 -10.15 14.70 17.36
CA GLU A 190 -9.62 15.53 18.45
C GLU A 190 -8.16 15.16 18.74
N ALA A 191 -7.31 16.17 18.88
CA ALA A 191 -5.91 16.02 19.22
C ALA A 191 -5.77 15.32 20.58
N ALA A 192 -5.00 14.24 20.63
CA ALA A 192 -4.84 13.49 21.87
C ALA A 192 -3.87 14.16 22.84
N PRO A 193 -3.92 13.80 24.14
CA PRO A 193 -3.01 14.32 25.15
C PRO A 193 -1.57 13.85 24.87
N LYS A 194 -0.60 14.76 25.00
CA LYS A 194 0.83 14.45 24.93
C LYS A 194 1.25 13.71 26.20
N GLU A 195 1.24 12.38 26.20
CA GLU A 195 2.00 11.61 27.19
C GLU A 195 3.46 11.47 26.74
N ALA A 196 4.36 11.97 27.58
CA ALA A 196 5.79 11.97 27.32
C ALA A 196 6.39 10.57 27.56
N SER A 197 6.60 9.81 26.49
CA SER A 197 7.53 8.68 26.52
C SER A 197 8.96 9.20 26.50
N SER A 198 9.64 9.07 27.64
CA SER A 198 11.05 9.40 27.83
C SER A 198 11.96 8.29 27.28
N LEU A 199 12.97 8.68 26.49
CA LEU A 199 14.16 7.93 25.99
C LEU A 199 14.22 7.56 24.49
N ARG A 200 13.81 8.44 23.57
CA ARG A 200 14.35 8.47 22.19
C ARG A 200 14.60 9.92 21.75
N GLU A 201 15.78 10.17 21.18
CA GLU A 201 16.21 11.45 20.56
C GLU A 201 15.26 11.87 19.41
N PRO A 202 15.30 13.13 18.90
CA PRO A 202 14.13 13.77 18.28
C PRO A 202 13.61 12.99 17.09
N GLN A 203 12.30 12.75 17.15
CA GLN A 203 11.53 11.93 16.25
C GLN A 203 11.34 12.64 14.89
N GLU A 204 12.18 12.29 13.91
CA GLU A 204 12.08 12.79 12.52
C GLU A 204 11.50 11.76 11.53
N GLU A 205 11.41 10.47 11.90
CA GLU A 205 10.82 9.45 11.03
C GLU A 205 9.29 9.49 11.05
N LEU A 206 8.66 9.47 9.86
CA LEU A 206 7.22 9.35 9.69
C LEU A 206 6.75 7.91 9.97
N LEU A 207 7.54 6.95 9.51
CA LEU A 207 7.29 5.51 9.65
C LEU A 207 8.59 4.71 9.53
N THR A 208 8.55 3.45 9.95
CA THR A 208 9.61 2.47 9.75
C THR A 208 9.04 1.28 8.98
N LEU A 209 9.67 0.92 7.84
CA LEU A 209 9.39 -0.33 7.15
C LEU A 209 10.16 -1.47 7.81
N LYS A 210 9.45 -2.52 8.20
CA LYS A 210 10.03 -3.76 8.75
C LYS A 210 9.81 -4.90 7.77
N ILE A 211 10.90 -5.55 7.39
CA ILE A 211 10.88 -6.74 6.54
C ILE A 211 11.40 -7.91 7.36
N ARG A 212 10.55 -8.90 7.61
CA ARG A 212 10.96 -10.17 8.22
C ARG A 212 10.93 -11.26 7.16
N PHE A 213 11.92 -12.14 7.15
CA PHE A 213 11.98 -13.26 6.22
C PHE A 213 12.87 -14.38 6.75
N THR A 214 12.69 -15.60 6.24
CA THR A 214 13.52 -16.77 6.53
C THR A 214 14.40 -17.07 5.31
N GLU A 215 15.71 -17.23 5.53
CA GLU A 215 16.64 -17.61 4.47
C GLU A 215 16.35 -19.04 3.97
N PRO A 216 16.22 -19.27 2.65
CA PRO A 216 15.61 -20.49 2.12
C PRO A 216 16.47 -21.75 2.29
N LEU A 217 17.79 -21.60 2.46
CA LEU A 217 18.76 -22.70 2.53
C LEU A 217 19.19 -23.08 3.95
N VAL A 218 19.12 -22.13 4.89
CA VAL A 218 19.65 -22.31 6.26
C VAL A 218 18.57 -22.13 7.33
N ASP A 219 17.33 -21.82 6.93
CA ASP A 219 16.16 -21.61 7.78
C ASP A 219 16.42 -20.65 8.96
N VAL A 220 17.23 -19.61 8.70
CA VAL A 220 17.51 -18.53 9.65
C VAL A 220 16.58 -17.35 9.37
N SER A 221 15.81 -16.93 10.37
CA SER A 221 14.99 -15.72 10.28
C SER A 221 15.82 -14.46 10.44
N ARG A 222 15.59 -13.49 9.56
CA ARG A 222 16.21 -12.16 9.56
C ARG A 222 15.15 -11.07 9.57
N LYS A 223 15.57 -9.90 10.07
CA LYS A 223 14.76 -8.69 10.11
C LYS A 223 15.58 -7.51 9.57
N MET A 224 14.95 -6.72 8.73
CA MET A 224 15.43 -5.41 8.29
C MET A 224 14.46 -4.34 8.79
N GLU A 225 14.99 -3.23 9.26
CA GLU A 225 14.21 -2.06 9.69
C GLU A 225 14.75 -0.84 8.95
N ILE A 226 13.87 -0.14 8.26
CA ILE A 226 14.25 0.99 7.41
C ILE A 226 13.40 2.20 7.82
N PRO A 227 13.96 3.15 8.59
CA PRO A 227 13.27 4.37 8.98
C PRO A 227 13.06 5.25 7.75
N VAL A 228 11.92 5.94 7.68
CA VAL A 228 11.56 6.82 6.57
C VAL A 228 11.22 8.19 7.10
N ILE A 229 12.01 9.18 6.69
CA ILE A 229 11.83 10.58 7.03
C ILE A 229 11.07 11.27 5.92
N ASP A 230 10.11 12.08 6.32
CA ASP A 230 9.37 12.93 5.41
C ASP A 230 10.08 14.28 5.21
N THR A 231 10.52 14.55 3.98
CA THR A 231 11.22 15.80 3.61
C THR A 231 10.30 16.92 3.11
N GLY A 232 8.98 16.73 3.10
CA GLY A 232 8.04 17.76 2.66
C GLY A 232 7.89 17.90 1.14
N ALA A 233 8.25 16.88 0.36
CA ALA A 233 8.20 16.96 -1.10
C ALA A 233 6.77 17.14 -1.66
N ALA A 234 6.62 18.06 -2.62
CA ALA A 234 5.38 18.25 -3.35
C ALA A 234 5.15 17.14 -4.40
N PHE A 235 3.89 16.84 -4.71
CA PHE A 235 3.52 15.81 -5.70
C PHE A 235 4.09 16.10 -7.10
N GLU A 236 4.16 17.37 -7.48
CA GLU A 236 4.68 17.83 -8.76
C GLU A 236 6.17 17.54 -8.92
N ALA A 237 6.91 17.45 -7.82
CA ALA A 237 8.34 17.09 -7.79
C ALA A 237 8.57 15.58 -7.71
N ALA A 238 7.51 14.78 -7.49
CA ALA A 238 7.63 13.34 -7.35
C ALA A 238 8.09 12.65 -8.65
N SER A 239 8.65 11.46 -8.49
CA SER A 239 9.15 10.63 -9.58
C SER A 239 8.02 10.24 -10.55
N LYS A 240 8.41 9.88 -11.77
CA LYS A 240 7.46 9.40 -12.79
C LYS A 240 6.68 8.17 -12.28
N ASP A 241 7.38 7.25 -11.62
CA ASP A 241 6.78 6.03 -11.10
C ASP A 241 5.81 6.30 -9.95
N PHE A 242 6.09 7.30 -9.10
CA PHE A 242 5.18 7.75 -8.05
C PHE A 242 3.90 8.36 -8.63
N LYS A 243 4.03 9.28 -9.60
CA LYS A 243 2.88 9.91 -10.27
C LYS A 243 2.02 8.87 -10.98
N PHE A 244 2.65 7.91 -11.64
CA PHE A 244 1.94 6.83 -12.32
C PHE A 244 1.19 5.92 -11.32
N ALA A 245 1.84 5.51 -10.22
CA ALA A 245 1.19 4.72 -9.17
C ALA A 245 -0.01 5.46 -8.55
N ALA A 246 0.12 6.76 -8.29
CA ALA A 246 -0.97 7.58 -7.80
C ALA A 246 -2.14 7.68 -8.80
N ALA A 247 -1.85 7.75 -10.11
CA ALA A 247 -2.87 7.74 -11.15
C ALA A 247 -3.63 6.41 -11.19
N VAL A 248 -2.92 5.27 -11.14
CA VAL A 248 -3.52 3.92 -11.10
C VAL A 248 -4.39 3.76 -9.86
N ALA A 249 -3.88 4.14 -8.70
CA ALA A 249 -4.62 4.09 -7.45
C ALA A 249 -5.89 4.97 -7.50
N SER A 250 -5.78 6.17 -8.07
CA SER A 250 -6.90 7.09 -8.21
C SER A 250 -7.99 6.53 -9.11
N LEU A 251 -7.63 5.98 -10.28
CA LEU A 251 -8.62 5.32 -11.15
C LEU A 251 -9.31 4.18 -10.41
N GLY A 252 -8.54 3.32 -9.73
CA GLY A 252 -9.10 2.20 -8.98
C GLY A 252 -10.08 2.67 -7.89
N MET A 253 -9.70 3.69 -7.12
CA MET A 253 -10.57 4.29 -6.11
C MET A 253 -11.83 4.92 -6.71
N MET A 254 -11.74 5.55 -7.89
CA MET A 254 -12.90 6.12 -8.59
C MET A 254 -13.85 5.04 -9.11
N LEU A 255 -13.34 4.01 -9.79
CA LEU A 255 -14.16 2.94 -10.36
C LEU A 255 -14.88 2.10 -9.30
N ARG A 256 -14.33 2.02 -8.08
CA ARG A 256 -15.00 1.38 -6.94
C ARG A 256 -15.85 2.33 -6.10
N GLU A 257 -15.91 3.61 -6.47
CA GLU A 257 -16.62 4.67 -5.76
C GLU A 257 -16.22 4.79 -4.28
N SER A 258 -14.91 4.82 -4.03
CA SER A 258 -14.36 5.03 -2.68
C SER A 258 -14.71 6.42 -2.15
N SER A 259 -15.04 6.51 -0.86
CA SER A 259 -15.29 7.76 -0.13
C SER A 259 -14.08 8.70 -0.07
N HIS A 260 -12.87 8.19 -0.37
CA HIS A 260 -11.61 8.94 -0.32
C HIS A 260 -11.19 9.52 -1.68
N THR A 261 -12.13 9.66 -2.60
CA THR A 261 -11.89 10.21 -3.96
C THR A 261 -12.19 11.70 -4.08
N VAL A 262 -12.35 12.41 -2.95
CA VAL A 262 -13.00 13.73 -2.82
C VAL A 262 -12.46 14.84 -3.75
N ALA A 263 -11.29 14.68 -4.37
CA ALA A 263 -10.77 15.63 -5.37
C ALA A 263 -10.21 14.99 -6.67
N SER A 264 -10.44 13.71 -6.93
CA SER A 264 -9.96 13.05 -8.14
C SER A 264 -11.02 13.06 -9.24
N ASP A 265 -10.68 13.64 -10.39
CA ASP A 265 -11.43 13.52 -11.63
C ASP A 265 -10.57 12.82 -12.70
N TYR A 266 -11.21 12.37 -13.77
CA TYR A 266 -10.53 11.64 -14.84
C TYR A 266 -9.44 12.47 -15.54
N ASP A 267 -9.59 13.80 -15.64
CA ASP A 267 -8.61 14.66 -16.31
C ASP A 267 -7.32 14.77 -15.49
N ARG A 268 -7.44 14.88 -14.16
CA ARG A 268 -6.30 14.82 -13.24
C ARG A 268 -5.62 13.45 -13.30
N VAL A 269 -6.38 12.36 -13.31
CA VAL A 269 -5.81 11.00 -13.45
C VAL A 269 -5.05 10.85 -14.76
N ILE A 270 -5.61 11.31 -15.89
CA ILE A 270 -4.93 11.30 -17.19
C ILE A 270 -3.64 12.11 -17.11
N SER A 271 -3.69 13.34 -16.57
CA SER A 271 -2.52 14.21 -16.44
C SER A 271 -1.40 13.56 -15.62
N TRP A 272 -1.73 12.94 -14.48
CA TRP A 272 -0.75 12.24 -13.64
C TRP A 272 -0.18 11.00 -14.34
N ALA A 273 -1.02 10.23 -15.04
CA ALA A 273 -0.60 9.06 -15.79
C ALA A 273 0.33 9.45 -16.96
N GLU A 274 0.03 10.52 -17.69
CA GLU A 274 0.87 11.04 -18.77
C GLU A 274 2.21 11.56 -18.24
N ALA A 275 2.20 12.33 -17.14
CA ALA A 275 3.41 12.80 -16.48
C ALA A 275 4.27 11.64 -15.92
N GLY A 276 3.61 10.55 -15.51
CA GLY A 276 4.22 9.34 -14.96
C GLY A 276 4.58 8.26 -15.99
N LYS A 277 4.15 8.39 -17.26
CA LYS A 277 4.29 7.35 -18.28
C LYS A 277 5.74 6.87 -18.43
N GLY A 278 6.68 7.81 -18.49
CA GLY A 278 8.10 7.48 -18.58
C GLY A 278 8.45 6.63 -19.81
N GLU A 279 9.42 5.74 -19.65
CA GLU A 279 9.73 4.71 -20.65
C GLU A 279 8.70 3.59 -20.53
N ASP A 280 8.12 3.19 -21.66
CA ASP A 280 6.95 2.31 -21.72
C ASP A 280 7.17 1.24 -22.79
N ALA A 281 8.21 0.42 -22.60
CA ALA A 281 8.69 -0.52 -23.61
C ALA A 281 7.66 -1.62 -23.95
N ASP A 282 6.79 -1.97 -22.99
CA ASP A 282 5.71 -2.95 -23.18
C ASP A 282 4.36 -2.29 -23.53
N GLY A 283 4.30 -0.96 -23.60
CA GLY A 283 3.11 -0.18 -23.95
C GLY A 283 2.00 -0.16 -22.89
N LYS A 284 2.19 -0.80 -21.73
CA LYS A 284 1.14 -0.97 -20.72
C LYS A 284 0.73 0.36 -20.10
N ARG A 285 1.67 1.27 -19.85
CA ARG A 285 1.36 2.58 -19.25
C ARG A 285 0.60 3.48 -20.23
N GLY A 286 0.93 3.40 -21.52
CA GLY A 286 0.19 4.04 -22.60
C GLY A 286 -1.24 3.51 -22.72
N GLU A 287 -1.42 2.18 -22.69
CA GLU A 287 -2.73 1.57 -22.69
C GLU A 287 -3.58 2.00 -21.48
N PHE A 288 -2.98 2.04 -20.29
CA PHE A 288 -3.67 2.52 -19.09
C PHE A 288 -4.28 3.92 -19.29
N ILE A 289 -3.54 4.85 -19.88
CA ILE A 289 -4.03 6.21 -20.16
C ILE A 289 -5.26 6.17 -21.07
N GLU A 290 -5.26 5.31 -22.09
CA GLU A 290 -6.42 5.13 -22.97
C GLU A 290 -7.61 4.50 -22.24
N LEU A 291 -7.37 3.55 -21.33
CA LEU A 291 -8.43 2.98 -20.48
C LEU A 291 -9.04 4.04 -19.54
N VAL A 292 -8.24 4.95 -18.96
CA VAL A 292 -8.77 6.07 -18.16
C VAL A 292 -9.68 6.96 -19.01
N LYS A 293 -9.29 7.26 -20.27
CA LYS A 293 -10.11 8.04 -21.20
C LYS A 293 -11.42 7.32 -21.53
N LYS A 294 -11.40 5.99 -21.74
CA LYS A 294 -12.63 5.20 -21.95
C LYS A 294 -13.54 5.25 -20.71
N ALA A 295 -12.98 5.05 -19.52
CA ALA A 295 -13.73 5.11 -18.27
C ALA A 295 -14.40 6.49 -18.08
N ARG A 296 -13.71 7.58 -18.43
CA ARG A 296 -14.27 8.93 -18.42
C ARG A 296 -15.50 9.05 -19.32
N THR A 297 -15.42 8.55 -20.56
CA THR A 297 -16.56 8.57 -21.50
C THR A 297 -17.73 7.75 -20.95
N LEU A 298 -17.47 6.53 -20.50
CA LEU A 298 -18.50 5.63 -19.97
C LEU A 298 -19.18 6.14 -18.69
N SER A 299 -18.50 6.97 -17.91
CA SER A 299 -19.06 7.57 -16.69
C SER A 299 -19.89 8.82 -16.95
N ALA A 300 -19.87 9.33 -18.19
CA ALA A 300 -20.66 10.48 -18.62
C ALA A 300 -21.96 10.08 -19.34
N GLU A 301 -22.17 8.77 -19.59
CA GLU A 301 -23.37 8.18 -20.19
C GLU A 301 -24.42 7.82 -19.14
#